data_AF-A0A016UDA7-F1
#
_entry.id   AF-A0A016UDA7-F1
#
_cell.length_a   1.000
_cell.length_b   1.000
_cell.length_c   1.000
_cell.angle_alpha   90.00
_cell.angle_beta   90.00
_cell.angle_gamma   90.00
#
_symmetry.space_group_name_H-M   'P 1'
#
loop_
_entity.id
_entity.type
_entity.pdbx_description
1 polymer ?
#
loop_
_entity_poly.entity_id
_entity_poly.type
_entity_poly.pdbx_seq_one_letter_code
_entity_poly.pdbx_strand_id
1 'polypeptide(L)' 'MDIDWDEPDILTAMDSWTNEINEFAMQQVGTDKVIYRDPVVRNWLNLIRPDITKIGCAEITCVENGLNKYRAYCLVDKA' A
#
# COMPACT_ATOMS: atom_id res chain seq x y z
N MET A 1 -11.13 9.96 -6.32
CA MET A 1 -10.55 9.44 -7.57
C MET A 1 -11.52 8.38 -8.05
N ASP A 2 -11.84 8.34 -9.34
CA ASP A 2 -12.68 7.26 -9.87
C ASP A 2 -11.72 6.10 -10.18
N ILE A 3 -11.76 5.05 -9.35
CA ILE A 3 -10.84 3.92 -9.43
C ILE A 3 -11.51 2.81 -10.23
N ASP A 4 -10.89 2.46 -11.35
CA ASP A 4 -11.29 1.28 -12.11
C ASP A 4 -10.71 0.03 -11.45
N TRP A 5 -11.59 -0.79 -10.88
CA TRP A 5 -11.21 -2.05 -10.24
C TRP A 5 -11.16 -3.23 -11.22
N ASP A 6 -11.68 -3.05 -12.44
CA ASP A 6 -11.64 -4.04 -13.52
C ASP A 6 -10.33 -3.93 -14.32
N GLU A 7 -9.77 -2.72 -14.41
CA GLU A 7 -8.43 -2.43 -14.94
C GLU A 7 -7.54 -1.77 -13.88
N PRO A 8 -7.08 -2.51 -12.87
CA PRO A 8 -6.30 -1.95 -11.78
C PRO A 8 -4.94 -1.43 -12.24
N ASP A 9 -4.56 -0.28 -11.69
CA ASP A 9 -3.26 0.35 -11.88
C ASP A 9 -2.61 0.71 -10.54
N ILE A 10 -1.46 1.39 -10.59
CA ILE A 10 -0.67 1.68 -9.40
C ILE A 10 -1.43 2.59 -8.44
N LEU A 11 -2.34 3.42 -8.93
CA LEU A 11 -3.18 4.27 -8.10
C LEU A 11 -4.23 3.44 -7.37
N THR A 12 -4.78 2.39 -8.00
CA THR A 12 -5.63 1.39 -7.35
C THR A 12 -4.90 0.72 -6.18
N ALA A 13 -3.63 0.35 -6.35
CA ALA A 13 -2.81 -0.21 -5.29
C ALA A 13 -2.57 0.79 -4.14
N MET A 14 -2.19 2.02 -4.48
CA MET A 14 -1.93 3.07 -3.50
C MET A 14 -3.16 3.46 -2.69
N ASP A 15 -4.34 3.51 -3.33
CA ASP A 15 -5.60 3.75 -2.64
C ASP A 15 -5.93 2.61 -1.67
N SER A 16 -5.79 1.36 -2.12
CA SER A 16 -5.97 0.19 -1.27
C SER A 16 -5.05 0.21 -0.04
N TRP A 17 -3.76 0.52 -0.21
CA TRP A 17 -2.84 0.63 0.92
C TRP A 17 -3.16 1.82 1.83
N THR A 18 -3.60 2.95 1.27
CA THR A 18 -3.99 4.11 2.08
C THR A 18 -5.24 3.80 2.91
N ASN A 19 -6.17 3.01 2.37
CA ASN A 19 -7.39 2.60 3.06
C ASN A 19 -7.15 1.64 4.22
N GLU A 20 -5.97 1.02 4.37
CA GLU A 20 -5.61 0.24 5.56
C GLU A 20 -5.70 1.09 6.84
N ILE A 21 -5.59 2.42 6.75
CA ILE A 21 -5.81 3.34 7.87
C ILE A 21 -7.23 3.25 8.46
N ASN A 22 -8.23 2.96 7.62
CA ASN A 22 -9.62 2.92 8.02
C ASN A 22 -9.97 1.62 8.75
N GLU A 23 -9.14 0.58 8.59
CA GLU A 23 -9.34 -0.71 9.24
C GLU A 23 -8.91 -0.70 10.72
N PHE A 24 -8.18 0.33 11.17
CA PHE A 24 -7.74 0.43 12.56
C PHE A 24 -7.94 1.82 13.16
N ALA A 25 -8.53 1.89 14.35
CA ALA A 25 -8.46 3.10 15.16
C ALA A 25 -6.98 3.39 15.49
N MET A 26 -6.43 4.50 14.97
CA MET A 26 -5.02 4.92 15.05
C MET A 26 -4.43 5.14 16.47
N GLN A 27 -5.05 4.59 17.51
CA GLN A 27 -4.64 4.77 18.91
C GLN A 27 -3.28 4.13 19.27
N GLN A 28 -2.61 3.43 18.33
CA GLN A 28 -1.37 2.68 18.61
C GLN A 28 -0.16 3.07 17.75
N VAL A 29 -0.26 4.12 16.91
CA VAL A 29 0.90 4.62 16.15
C VAL A 29 1.71 5.54 17.05
N GLY A 30 2.85 5.05 17.54
CA GLY A 30 3.82 5.87 18.27
C GLY A 30 4.46 6.91 17.34
N THR A 31 4.79 8.08 17.88
CA THR A 31 5.46 9.15 17.12
C THR A 31 6.91 8.82 16.75
N ASP A 32 7.52 7.85 17.44
CA ASP A 32 8.95 7.51 17.36
C ASP A 32 9.22 6.16 16.67
N LYS A 33 8.24 5.24 16.65
CA LYS A 33 8.40 3.92 16.04
C LYS A 33 7.08 3.35 15.55
N VAL A 34 7.14 2.77 14.36
CA VAL A 34 6.08 1.96 13.77
C VAL A 34 6.08 0.59 14.46
N ILE A 35 5.00 0.24 15.16
CA ILE A 35 4.83 -1.10 15.75
C ILE A 35 3.84 -1.88 14.89
N TYR A 36 4.35 -2.85 14.14
CA TYR A 36 3.52 -3.79 13.37
C TYR A 36 2.89 -4.82 14.33
N ARG A 37 1.83 -4.43 15.04
CA ARG A 37 1.01 -5.39 15.80
C ARG A 37 0.05 -6.17 14.90
N ASP A 38 -0.31 -5.58 13.77
CA ASP A 38 -1.21 -6.15 12.79
C ASP A 38 -0.56 -6.12 11.39
N PRO A 39 -0.44 -7.26 10.69
CA PRO A 39 0.08 -7.29 9.32
C PRO A 39 -0.75 -6.48 8.32
N VAL A 40 -2.02 -6.18 8.63
CA VAL A 40 -2.97 -5.49 7.76
C VAL A 40 -2.56 -4.03 7.47
N VAL A 41 -1.93 -3.33 8.42
CA VAL A 41 -1.57 -1.91 8.27
C VAL A 41 -0.14 -1.69 7.74
N ARG A 42 0.53 -2.77 7.32
CA ARG A 42 1.96 -2.73 7.01
C ARG A 42 2.28 -1.81 5.84
N ASN A 43 1.46 -1.81 4.78
CA ASN A 43 1.75 -1.02 3.59
C ASN A 43 1.52 0.45 3.89
N TRP A 44 0.42 0.77 4.59
CA TRP A 44 0.15 2.13 5.03
C TRP A 44 1.31 2.70 5.85
N LEU A 45 1.74 1.97 6.88
CA LEU A 45 2.83 2.43 7.74
C LEU A 45 4.16 2.62 7.00
N ASN A 46 4.40 1.86 5.93
CA ASN A 46 5.55 2.07 5.06
C ASN A 46 5.39 3.25 4.11
N LEU A 47 4.17 3.73 3.82
CA LEU A 47 3.93 4.90 2.98
C LEU A 47 4.06 6.21 3.76
N ILE A 48 3.60 6.27 5.02
CA ILE A 48 3.63 7.50 5.85
C ILE A 48 4.85 7.71 6.72
N ARG A 49 5.91 6.92 6.59
CA ARG A 49 7.09 7.22 7.41
C ARG A 49 7.59 8.63 7.07
N PRO A 50 7.74 9.51 8.08
CA PRO A 50 8.03 10.92 7.85
C PRO A 50 9.41 11.18 7.23
N ASP A 51 10.30 10.18 7.24
CA ASP A 51 11.67 10.26 6.75
C ASP A 51 11.86 9.64 5.35
N ILE A 52 10.80 9.15 4.70
CA ILE A 52 10.85 8.69 3.31
C ILE A 52 11.05 9.88 2.38
N THR A 53 12.00 9.76 1.46
CA THR A 53 12.27 10.82 0.48
C THR A 53 12.08 10.36 -0.95
N LYS A 54 12.07 9.04 -1.18
CA LYS A 54 11.92 8.46 -2.52
C LYS A 54 11.07 7.19 -2.45
N ILE A 55 10.24 7.03 -3.48
CA ILE A 55 9.46 5.83 -3.73
C ILE A 55 9.66 5.41 -5.18
N GLY A 56 9.84 4.11 -5.39
CA GLY A 56 9.89 3.50 -6.71
C GLY A 56 8.90 2.34 -6.76
N CYS A 57 8.04 2.33 -7.77
CA CYS A 57 7.00 1.32 -7.90
C CYS A 57 7.11 0.59 -9.23
N ALA A 58 6.64 -0.65 -9.23
CA ALA A 58 6.45 -1.46 -10.42
C ALA A 58 5.13 -2.23 -10.28
N GLU A 59 4.44 -2.41 -11.37
CA GLU A 59 3.20 -3.18 -11.42
C GLU A 59 3.22 -4.19 -12.56
N ILE A 60 2.38 -5.21 -12.42
CA ILE A 60 2.14 -6.20 -13.45
C ILE A 60 0.70 -6.68 -13.38
N THR A 61 0.07 -6.73 -14.55
CA THR A 61 -1.24 -7.34 -14.75
C THR A 61 -1.06 -8.58 -15.62
N CYS A 62 -1.41 -9.75 -15.07
CA CYS A 62 -1.35 -11.03 -15.76
C CYS A 62 -2.75 -11.62 -15.91
N VAL A 63 -3.11 -12.11 -17.09
CA VAL A 63 -4.36 -12.88 -17.25
C VAL A 63 -4.06 -14.36 -17.00
N GLU A 64 -4.57 -14.92 -15.90
CA GLU A 64 -4.45 -16.35 -15.59
C GLU A 64 -5.84 -16.98 -15.50
N ASN A 65 -6.12 -17.99 -16.33
CA ASN A 65 -7.43 -18.66 -16.41
C ASN A 65 -8.62 -17.71 -16.63
N GLY A 66 -8.43 -16.63 -17.38
CA GLY A 66 -9.46 -15.63 -17.64
C GLY A 66 -9.70 -14.63 -16.49
N LEU A 67 -8.89 -14.69 -15.43
CA LEU A 67 -8.90 -13.73 -14.34
C LEU A 67 -7.71 -12.77 -14.45
N ASN A 68 -7.97 -11.46 -14.34
CA ASN A 68 -6.93 -10.44 -14.23
C ASN A 68 -6.28 -10.54 -12.83
N LYS A 69 -5.03 -10.99 -12.79
CA LYS A 69 -4.19 -10.96 -11.59
C LYS A 69 -3.32 -9.73 -11.62
N TYR A 70 -3.65 -8.80 -10.73
CA TYR A 70 -2.89 -7.57 -10.53
C TYR A 70 -1.89 -7.72 -9.38
N ARG A 71 -0.68 -7.21 -9.57
CA ARG A 71 0.30 -7.04 -8.49
C ARG A 71 1.03 -5.71 -8.63
N ALA A 72 1.06 -4.96 -7.55
CA ALA A 72 1.93 -3.80 -7.38
C ALA A 72 3.00 -4.07 -6.32
N TYR A 73 4.18 -3.55 -6.56
CA TYR A 73 5.27 -3.51 -5.61
C TYR A 73 5.83 -2.09 -5.55
N CYS A 74 5.92 -1.53 -4.35
CA CYS A 74 6.62 -0.27 -4.13
C CYS A 74 7.75 -0.48 -3.12
N LEU A 75 8.89 0.15 -3.41
CA LEU A 75 10.04 0.23 -2.53
C LEU A 75 10.26 1.70 -2.15
N VAL A 76 10.58 1.91 -0.88
CA VAL A 76 10.96 3.22 -0.36
C VAL A 76 12.45 3.21 -0.02
N ASP A 77 13.08 4.37 0.06
CA ASP A 77 14.52 4.50 0.35
C ASP A 77 14.91 4.17 1.81
N LYS A 78 14.00 3.55 2.56
CA LYS A 78 14.11 3.24 3.98
C LYS A 78 13.68 1.80 4.24
N ALA A 79 14.50 1.06 4.99
CA ALA A 79 14.22 -0.30 5.45
C ALA A 79 13.28 -0.31 6.66
#